data_AF-H9MDW7-F1
#
_entry.id   AF-H9MDW7-F1
#
_cell.length_a   1.000
_cell.length_b   1.000
_cell.length_c   1.000
_cell.angle_alpha   90.00
_cell.angle_beta   90.00
_cell.angle_gamma   90.00
#
_symmetry.space_group_name_H-M   'P 1'
#
loop_
_entity.id
_entity.type
_entity.pdbx_description
1 polymer ?
#
loop_
_entity_poly.entity_id
_entity_poly.type
_entity_poly.pdbx_seq_one_letter_code
_entity_poly.pdbx_strand_id
1 'polypeptide(L)'
;MWCSRVSICRFLCLLQLLFQLWGSVTANDGLLPNGDFELAPKPKNLKGTVLVGRNSLPKWRTRGFVEYITSGHRQRDMLVVVPEGAHAVRLGNEASISQSI
;
A
#
# COMPACT_ATOMS: atom_id res chain seq x y z
N MET A 1 -45.86 15.61 -28.44
CA MET A 1 -45.30 15.74 -27.06
C MET A 1 -44.68 14.44 -26.49
N TRP A 2 -44.88 13.26 -27.09
CA TRP A 2 -44.28 11.99 -26.63
C TRP A 2 -42.86 11.72 -27.18
N CYS A 3 -42.56 12.22 -28.39
CA CYS A 3 -41.28 11.99 -29.08
C CYS A 3 -40.08 12.72 -28.41
N SER A 4 -40.31 13.95 -27.91
CA SER A 4 -39.28 14.76 -27.25
C SER A 4 -38.83 14.18 -25.91
N ARG A 5 -39.71 13.48 -25.18
CA ARG A 5 -39.41 12.88 -23.87
C ARG A 5 -38.47 11.67 -23.97
N VAL A 6 -38.59 10.87 -25.04
CA VAL A 6 -37.68 9.74 -25.31
C VAL A 6 -36.31 10.22 -25.77
N SER A 7 -36.27 11.29 -26.56
CA SER A 7 -35.02 11.91 -27.03
C SER A 7 -34.22 12.52 -25.87
N ILE A 8 -34.89 13.22 -24.94
CA ILE A 8 -34.28 13.76 -23.72
C ILE A 8 -33.76 12.63 -22.81
N CYS A 9 -34.52 11.53 -22.67
CA CYS A 9 -34.09 10.38 -21.87
C CYS A 9 -32.85 9.68 -22.47
N ARG A 10 -32.78 9.56 -23.80
CA ARG A 10 -31.60 9.03 -24.50
C ARG A 10 -30.39 9.94 -24.38
N PHE A 11 -30.58 11.26 -24.46
CA PHE A 11 -29.50 12.23 -24.30
C PHE A 11 -28.97 12.25 -22.86
N LEU A 12 -29.86 12.14 -21.86
CA LEU A 12 -29.49 11.99 -20.45
C LEU A 12 -28.74 10.69 -20.17
N CYS A 13 -29.20 9.55 -20.74
CA CYS A 13 -28.47 8.28 -20.64
C CYS A 13 -27.08 8.34 -21.30
N LEU A 14 -26.96 8.99 -22.46
CA LEU A 14 -25.66 9.17 -23.15
C LEU A 14 -24.72 10.07 -22.33
N LEU A 15 -25.25 11.13 -21.71
CA LEU A 15 -24.49 12.02 -20.82
C LEU A 15 -24.01 11.29 -19.55
N GLN A 16 -24.84 10.41 -18.98
CA GLN A 16 -24.45 9.56 -17.84
C GLN A 16 -23.38 8.53 -18.23
N LEU A 17 -23.44 7.93 -19.43
CA LEU A 17 -22.39 7.04 -19.94
C LEU A 17 -21.05 7.77 -20.14
N LEU A 18 -21.08 9.03 -20.61
CA LEU A 18 -19.87 9.84 -20.79
C LEU A 18 -19.21 10.22 -19.45
N PHE A 19 -20.00 10.39 -18.38
CA PHE A 19 -19.46 10.68 -17.04
C PHE A 19 -18.75 9.46 -16.41
N GLN A 20 -19.11 8.23 -16.79
CA GLN A 20 -18.40 7.01 -16.33
C GLN A 20 -17.04 6.82 -17.01
N LEU A 21 -16.78 7.53 -18.12
CA LEU A 21 -15.48 7.52 -18.81
C LEU A 21 -14.51 8.57 -18.24
N TRP A 22 -14.96 9.51 -17.40
CA TRP A 22 -14.10 10.30 -16.53
C TRP A 22 -13.74 9.48 -15.27
N GLY A 23 -13.30 8.23 -15.49
CA GLY A 23 -12.90 7.33 -14.44
C GLY A 23 -11.60 7.83 -13.80
N SER A 24 -11.72 8.38 -12.61
CA SER A 24 -10.72 8.44 -11.53
C SER A 24 -9.26 8.58 -11.98
N VAL A 25 -8.82 9.82 -12.21
CA VAL A 25 -7.39 10.15 -12.01
C VAL A 25 -7.16 10.08 -10.50
N THR A 26 -6.81 8.90 -10.00
CA THR A 26 -6.21 8.82 -8.66
C THR A 26 -4.82 9.41 -8.81
N ALA A 27 -4.65 10.64 -8.36
CA ALA A 27 -3.32 11.19 -8.14
C ALA A 27 -2.62 10.23 -7.16
N ASN A 28 -1.62 9.49 -7.63
CA ASN A 28 -0.65 8.93 -6.71
C ASN A 28 0.13 10.15 -6.23
N ASP A 29 -0.25 10.71 -5.08
CA ASP A 29 0.20 12.00 -4.50
C ASP A 29 1.71 12.03 -4.16
N GLY A 30 2.59 11.47 -4.99
CA GLY A 30 4.01 11.30 -4.68
C GLY A 30 4.26 10.26 -3.58
N LEU A 31 3.27 9.44 -3.24
CA LEU A 31 3.41 8.37 -2.26
C LEU A 31 4.31 7.26 -2.79
N LEU A 32 5.28 6.85 -1.98
CA LEU A 32 6.13 5.71 -2.29
C LEU A 32 5.29 4.43 -2.29
N PRO A 33 5.46 3.54 -3.28
CA PRO A 33 4.73 2.28 -3.31
C PRO A 33 5.07 1.44 -2.07
N ASN A 34 4.05 1.05 -1.29
CA ASN A 34 4.24 0.40 0.02
C ASN A 34 5.13 1.21 0.98
N GLY A 35 5.02 2.54 0.96
CA GLY A 35 5.77 3.44 1.85
C GLY A 35 5.35 3.36 3.32
N ASP A 36 4.13 2.90 3.56
CA ASP A 36 3.49 2.66 4.87
C ASP A 36 3.76 1.26 5.42
N PHE A 37 4.34 0.36 4.62
CA PHE A 37 4.68 -1.02 4.97
C PHE A 37 3.48 -1.95 5.26
N GLU A 38 2.27 -1.58 4.86
CA GLU A 38 1.07 -2.41 5.10
C GLU A 38 0.99 -3.62 4.16
N LEU A 39 1.73 -3.61 3.04
CA LEU A 39 1.84 -4.78 2.17
C LEU A 39 2.88 -5.77 2.73
N ALA A 40 2.36 -6.83 3.36
CA ALA A 40 3.17 -7.81 4.06
C ALA A 40 4.12 -8.63 3.17
N PRO A 41 5.31 -9.02 3.68
CA PRO A 41 6.18 -10.01 3.08
C PRO A 41 5.50 -11.39 2.94
N LYS A 42 5.96 -12.19 1.97
CA LYS A 42 5.54 -13.59 1.86
C LYS A 42 6.07 -14.37 3.07
N PRO A 43 5.33 -15.38 3.60
CA PRO A 43 5.81 -16.18 4.73
C PRO A 43 7.20 -16.81 4.52
N LYS A 44 7.51 -17.25 3.29
CA LYS A 44 8.83 -17.80 2.93
C LYS A 44 9.99 -16.78 2.97
N ASN A 45 9.67 -15.49 2.97
CA ASN A 45 10.64 -14.39 3.05
C ASN A 45 10.84 -13.92 4.50
N LEU A 46 10.28 -14.64 5.48
CA LEU A 46 10.35 -14.32 6.90
C LEU A 46 10.94 -15.49 7.68
N LYS A 47 11.76 -15.18 8.67
CA LYS A 47 12.18 -16.09 9.74
C LYS A 47 11.75 -15.47 11.06
N GLY A 48 10.54 -15.81 11.50
CA GLY A 48 9.85 -15.03 12.54
C GLY A 48 9.47 -13.66 11.99
N THR A 49 9.93 -12.59 12.64
CA THR A 49 9.80 -11.20 12.18
C THR A 49 10.92 -10.77 11.23
N VAL A 50 12.02 -11.53 11.17
CA VAL A 50 13.22 -11.13 10.42
C VAL A 50 13.03 -11.41 8.93
N LEU A 51 13.31 -10.41 8.10
CA LEU A 51 13.28 -10.53 6.66
C LEU A 51 14.45 -11.36 6.12
N VAL A 52 14.15 -12.31 5.24
CA VAL A 52 15.14 -13.22 4.63
C VAL A 52 15.33 -12.87 3.16
N GLY A 53 16.48 -12.30 2.85
CA GLY A 53 16.88 -11.92 1.49
C GLY A 53 16.61 -10.45 1.15
N ARG A 54 17.27 -9.97 0.10
CA ARG A 54 17.31 -8.55 -0.30
C ARG A 54 15.98 -8.00 -0.83
N ASN A 55 15.12 -8.85 -1.38
CA ASN A 55 13.84 -8.47 -2.01
C ASN A 55 12.67 -9.11 -1.25
N SER A 56 12.84 -9.26 0.06
CA SER A 56 11.89 -9.93 0.96
C SER A 56 10.67 -9.07 1.26
N LEU A 57 10.86 -7.75 1.39
CA LEU A 57 9.84 -6.74 1.59
C LEU A 57 9.29 -6.22 0.25
N PRO A 58 7.97 -6.21 0.02
CA PRO A 58 7.41 -5.72 -1.23
C PRO A 58 7.81 -4.26 -1.51
N LYS A 59 8.25 -3.98 -2.75
CA LYS A 59 8.65 -2.65 -3.25
C LYS A 59 9.94 -2.07 -2.64
N TRP A 60 10.55 -2.73 -1.65
CA TRP A 60 11.78 -2.28 -1.01
C TRP A 60 12.92 -3.27 -1.22
N ARG A 61 14.15 -2.75 -1.34
CA ARG A 61 15.37 -3.55 -1.18
C ARG A 61 15.93 -3.39 0.21
N THR A 62 16.31 -4.48 0.84
CA THR A 62 16.82 -4.52 2.21
C THR A 62 18.28 -4.95 2.25
N ARG A 63 19.04 -4.43 3.21
CA ARG A 63 20.42 -4.85 3.52
C ARG A 63 20.60 -4.86 5.04
N GLY A 64 21.36 -5.84 5.52
CA GLY A 64 21.60 -6.01 6.96
C GLY A 64 20.41 -6.65 7.69
N PHE A 65 20.35 -6.44 8.99
CA PHE A 65 19.28 -6.98 9.84
C PHE A 65 18.04 -6.08 9.76
N VAL A 66 16.97 -6.60 9.15
CA VAL A 66 15.70 -5.88 8.99
C VAL A 66 14.56 -6.77 9.48
N GLU A 67 13.72 -6.23 10.33
CA GLU A 67 12.53 -6.91 10.84
C GLU A 67 11.26 -6.23 10.37
N TYR A 68 10.28 -7.05 10.01
CA TYR A 68 8.91 -6.67 9.79
C TYR A 68 8.12 -6.88 11.08
N ILE A 69 7.62 -5.80 11.66
CA ILE A 69 6.89 -5.82 12.93
C ILE A 69 5.41 -5.56 12.69
N THR A 70 4.58 -6.22 13.48
CA THR A 70 3.14 -5.97 13.54
C THR A 70 2.82 -5.24 14.83
N SER A 71 1.87 -4.31 14.78
CA SER A 71 1.33 -3.64 15.95
C SER A 71 0.85 -4.67 16.98
N GLY A 72 0.97 -4.35 18.27
CA GLY A 72 0.68 -5.32 19.31
C GLY A 72 1.83 -6.29 19.63
N HIS A 73 2.90 -6.30 18.82
CA HIS A 73 4.07 -7.13 19.09
C HIS A 73 4.77 -6.66 20.38
N ARG A 74 4.98 -7.59 21.31
CA ARG A 74 5.68 -7.33 22.57
C ARG A 74 7.15 -7.70 22.42
N GLN A 75 8.04 -6.76 22.69
CA GLN A 75 9.46 -7.03 22.87
C GLN A 75 9.74 -7.02 24.37
N ARG A 76 9.91 -8.22 24.96
CA ARG A 76 9.86 -8.43 26.42
C ARG A 76 8.49 -7.98 26.97
N ASP A 77 8.48 -7.13 28.00
CA ASP A 77 7.26 -6.55 28.60
C ASP A 77 6.85 -5.21 27.96
N MET A 78 7.59 -4.72 26.95
CA MET A 78 7.27 -3.47 26.26
C MET A 78 6.47 -3.71 24.97
N LEU A 79 5.43 -2.90 24.79
CA LEU A 79 4.65 -2.84 23.55
C LEU A 79 5.39 -2.00 22.51
N VAL A 80 5.62 -2.56 21.32
CA VAL A 80 6.13 -1.76 20.21
C VAL A 80 4.97 -0.99 19.61
N VAL A 81 5.01 0.34 19.77
CA VAL A 81 4.03 1.24 19.16
C VAL A 81 4.43 1.46 17.72
N VAL A 82 3.54 1.08 16.81
CA VAL A 82 3.64 1.42 15.39
C VAL A 82 3.05 2.83 15.22
N PRO A 83 3.78 3.79 14.63
CA PRO A 83 3.32 5.18 14.53
C PRO A 83 2.06 5.34 13.68
N GLU A 84 1.93 4.55 12.62
CA GLU A 84 0.85 4.61 11.64
C GLU A 84 0.53 3.20 11.14
N GLY A 85 -0.76 2.86 11.08
CA GLY A 85 -1.20 1.55 10.57
C GLY A 85 -0.92 0.38 11.52
N ALA A 86 -0.85 -0.80 10.93
CA ALA A 86 -0.67 -2.07 11.63
C ALA A 86 0.78 -2.58 11.55
N HIS A 87 1.61 -2.04 10.66
CA HIS A 87 2.93 -2.58 10.37
C HIS A 87 4.03 -1.54 10.32
N ALA A 88 5.26 -1.98 10.59
CA ALA A 88 6.45 -1.14 10.45
C ALA A 88 7.68 -1.99 10.18
N VAL A 89 8.78 -1.32 9.83
CA VAL A 89 10.10 -1.93 9.64
C VAL A 89 11.06 -1.45 10.73
N ARG A 90 11.72 -2.39 11.39
CA ARG A 90 12.79 -2.12 12.36
C ARG A 90 14.15 -2.43 11.74
N LEU A 91 15.06 -1.46 11.81
CA LEU A 91 16.43 -1.59 11.31
C LEU A 91 17.38 -1.92 12.46
N GLY A 92 18.23 -2.93 12.26
CA GLY A 92 19.39 -3.18 13.11
C GLY A 92 20.53 -2.21 12.83
N ASN A 93 21.63 -2.37 13.56
CA ASN A 93 22.84 -1.59 13.29
C ASN A 93 23.31 -1.82 11.84
N GLU A 94 23.68 -0.73 11.16
CA GLU A 94 24.17 -0.75 9.76
C GLU A 94 23.18 -1.34 8.73
N ALA A 95 21.90 -1.48 9.09
CA ALA A 95 20.87 -1.94 8.16
C ALA A 95 20.30 -0.78 7.34
N SER A 96 19.80 -1.08 6.14
CA SER A 96 19.20 -0.08 5.25
C SER A 96 18.05 -0.67 4.45
N ILE A 97 17.07 0.18 4.16
CA ILE A 97 16.04 -0.07 3.14
C ILE A 97 16.12 1.01 2.06
N SER A 98 15.80 0.64 0.83
CA SER A 98 15.86 1.57 -0.31
C SER A 98 14.81 1.24 -1.37
N GLN A 99 14.32 2.27 -2.04
CA GLN A 99 13.57 2.18 -3.29
C GLN A 99 14.32 2.96 -4.38
N SER A 100 14.19 2.50 -5.62
CA SER A 100 14.55 3.27 -6.80
C SER A 100 13.25 3.67 -7.46
N ILE A 101 13.06 4.97 -7.64
CA ILE A 101 11.83 5.59 -8.15
C ILE A 101 12.08 6.09 -9.56
#